data_AF-A0A8H9Z9T8-F1
#
_entry.id   AF-A0A8H9Z9T8-F1
#
_cell.length_a   1.000
_cell.length_b   1.000
_cell.length_c   1.000
_cell.angle_alpha   90.00
_cell.angle_beta   90.00
_cell.angle_gamma   90.00
#
_symmetry.space_group_name_H-M   'P 1'
#
loop_
_entity.id
_entity.type
_entity.pdbx_description
1 polymer ?
#
loop_
_entity_poly.entity_id
_entity_poly.type
_entity_poly.pdbx_seq_one_letter_code
_entity_poly.pdbx_strand_id
1 'polypeptide(L)'
;MLADLMKLLPPPASPAYSNPDWARVENDHGIRLPADYKAYIERFGAGCIDDFLWVIDPFSSSSDLNIDKGDYFRESYAVMKAEFPSDYPRPAYPAQGAFWPWGFTENGETLVWIVNDEPDSWSVALHSVDQGEEDLIACGCVEFLCKLLRSEIHSRLLPEDFPSGGGSPYRFVPFK
;
A
#
# COMPACT_ATOMS: atom_id res chain seq x y z
N MET A 1 10.10 -13.69 -3.57
CA MET A 1 9.37 -12.44 -3.27
C MET A 1 9.36 -12.12 -1.79
N LEU A 2 8.46 -12.63 -0.93
CA LEU A 2 8.45 -12.26 0.50
C LEU A 2 9.77 -12.57 1.22
N ALA A 3 10.38 -13.74 0.94
CA ALA A 3 11.68 -14.09 1.49
C ALA A 3 12.82 -13.17 1.02
N ASP A 4 12.69 -12.52 -0.15
CA ASP A 4 13.67 -11.55 -0.64
C ASP A 4 13.44 -10.20 0.01
N LEU A 5 12.19 -9.80 0.19
CA LEU A 5 11.84 -8.62 0.98
C LEU A 5 12.41 -8.74 2.40
N MET A 6 12.28 -9.89 3.06
CA MET A 6 12.81 -10.11 4.41
C MET A 6 14.34 -10.00 4.52
N LYS A 7 15.08 -10.13 3.41
CA LYS A 7 16.55 -9.90 3.39
C LYS A 7 16.88 -8.40 3.32
N LEU A 8 16.05 -7.64 2.59
CA LEU A 8 16.19 -6.19 2.43
C LEU A 8 15.62 -5.43 3.63
N LEU A 9 14.54 -5.95 4.21
CA LEU A 9 13.75 -5.37 5.29
C LEU A 9 13.52 -6.44 6.37
N PRO A 10 14.45 -6.59 7.33
CA PRO A 10 14.35 -7.57 8.39
C PRO A 10 13.05 -7.39 9.18
N PRO A 11 12.21 -8.41 9.25
CA PRO A 11 10.92 -8.33 9.92
C PRO A 11 11.07 -8.44 11.45
N PRO A 12 9.98 -8.18 12.21
CA PRO A 12 9.96 -8.40 13.66
C PRO A 12 10.27 -9.84 14.04
N ALA A 13 10.77 -10.08 15.27
CA ALA A 13 11.21 -11.42 15.70
C ALA A 13 10.10 -12.49 15.58
N SER A 14 8.85 -12.11 15.87
CA SER A 14 7.65 -12.94 15.69
C SER A 14 6.81 -12.42 14.52
N PRO A 15 6.01 -13.27 13.87
CA PRO A 15 4.99 -12.80 12.93
C PRO A 15 3.97 -11.92 13.66
N ALA A 16 3.42 -10.92 12.97
CA ALA A 16 2.36 -10.07 13.51
C ALA A 16 1.08 -10.88 13.74
N TYR A 17 0.76 -11.79 12.81
CA TYR A 17 -0.39 -12.67 12.90
C TYR A 17 -0.01 -14.10 12.53
N SER A 18 -0.49 -15.08 13.32
CA SER A 18 -0.27 -16.51 13.02
C SER A 18 -1.39 -17.14 12.21
N ASN A 19 -2.62 -16.67 12.36
CA ASN A 19 -3.79 -17.14 11.62
C ASN A 19 -4.89 -16.06 11.66
N PRO A 20 -4.69 -14.93 10.96
CA PRO A 20 -5.68 -13.85 10.97
C PRO A 20 -6.94 -14.24 10.19
N ASP A 21 -8.08 -13.68 10.58
CA ASP A 21 -9.37 -13.95 9.95
C ASP A 21 -9.57 -13.07 8.71
N TRP A 22 -8.87 -13.43 7.63
CA TRP A 22 -9.00 -12.73 6.34
C TRP A 22 -10.42 -12.80 5.78
N ALA A 23 -11.13 -13.91 6.00
CA ALA A 23 -12.50 -14.07 5.52
C ALA A 23 -13.42 -13.02 6.13
N ARG A 24 -13.25 -12.70 7.43
CA ARG A 24 -13.97 -11.60 8.05
C ARG A 24 -13.66 -10.25 7.41
N VAL A 25 -12.38 -9.89 7.27
CA VAL A 25 -11.98 -8.61 6.64
C VAL A 25 -12.55 -8.47 5.23
N GLU A 26 -12.42 -9.52 4.43
CA GLU A 26 -12.89 -9.54 3.04
C GLU A 26 -14.42 -9.42 2.95
N ASN A 27 -15.16 -10.08 3.86
CA ASN A 27 -16.62 -10.00 3.92
C ASN A 27 -17.10 -8.63 4.44
N ASP A 28 -16.49 -8.12 5.50
CA ASP A 28 -16.89 -6.86 6.15
C ASP A 28 -16.73 -5.68 5.18
N HIS A 29 -15.69 -5.71 4.34
CA HIS A 29 -15.37 -4.63 3.39
C HIS A 29 -15.76 -4.93 1.93
N GLY A 30 -16.31 -6.13 1.65
CA GLY A 30 -16.70 -6.53 0.30
C GLY A 30 -15.54 -6.52 -0.70
N ILE A 31 -14.37 -6.98 -0.28
CA ILE A 31 -13.13 -6.99 -1.06
C ILE A 31 -12.44 -8.35 -1.03
N ARG A 32 -11.69 -8.67 -2.08
CA ARG A 32 -10.66 -9.70 -2.03
C ARG A 32 -9.28 -9.06 -2.15
N LEU A 33 -8.36 -9.41 -1.28
CA LEU A 33 -7.02 -8.81 -1.21
C LEU A 33 -5.94 -9.71 -1.86
N PRO A 34 -4.91 -9.12 -2.48
CA PRO A 34 -3.80 -9.89 -3.07
C PRO A 34 -3.10 -10.80 -2.04
N ALA A 35 -2.71 -12.00 -2.46
CA ALA A 35 -2.09 -12.99 -1.59
C ALA A 35 -0.72 -12.54 -1.06
N ASP A 36 0.04 -11.77 -1.86
CA ASP A 36 1.35 -11.26 -1.45
C ASP A 36 1.25 -10.22 -0.32
N TYR A 37 0.24 -9.36 -0.38
CA TYR A 37 -0.10 -8.41 0.67
C TYR A 37 -0.55 -9.13 1.95
N LYS A 38 -1.40 -10.15 1.84
CA LYS A 38 -1.81 -10.95 3.01
C LYS A 38 -0.59 -11.56 3.72
N ALA A 39 0.33 -12.12 2.94
CA ALA A 39 1.56 -12.70 3.46
C ALA A 39 2.50 -11.63 4.07
N TYR A 40 2.52 -10.41 3.52
CA TYR A 40 3.22 -9.27 4.13
C TYR A 40 2.61 -8.92 5.51
N ILE A 41 1.29 -8.72 5.59
CA ILE A 41 0.60 -8.34 6.83
C ILE A 41 0.77 -9.41 7.91
N GLU A 42 0.63 -10.69 7.57
CA GLU A 42 0.89 -11.79 8.52
C GLU A 42 2.30 -11.72 9.12
N ARG A 43 3.30 -11.35 8.30
CA ARG A 43 4.70 -11.33 8.73
C ARG A 43 5.11 -10.05 9.44
N PHE A 44 4.72 -8.90 8.91
CA PHE A 44 5.18 -7.56 9.32
C PHE A 44 4.13 -6.80 10.13
N GLY A 45 2.84 -6.96 9.79
CA GLY A 45 1.75 -6.12 10.29
C GLY A 45 1.84 -4.67 9.78
N ALA A 46 1.10 -3.77 10.43
CA ALA A 46 1.27 -2.34 10.25
C ALA A 46 2.66 -1.87 10.68
N GLY A 47 3.20 -0.88 9.96
CA GLY A 47 4.44 -0.24 10.35
C GLY A 47 5.02 0.68 9.30
N CYS A 48 6.13 1.30 9.69
CA CYS A 48 6.89 2.23 8.87
C CYS A 48 8.14 1.55 8.30
N ILE A 49 8.36 1.74 7.00
CA ILE A 49 9.54 1.31 6.26
C ILE A 49 10.42 2.54 6.07
N ASP A 50 11.65 2.40 6.54
CA ASP A 50 12.74 3.37 6.39
C ASP A 50 12.34 4.80 6.80
N ASP A 51 11.57 4.88 7.90
CA ASP A 51 11.06 6.12 8.51
C ASP A 51 10.27 7.02 7.52
N PHE A 52 9.69 6.43 6.45
CA PHE A 52 9.01 7.19 5.38
C PHE A 52 7.72 6.54 4.84
N LEU A 53 7.70 5.24 4.57
CA LEU A 53 6.55 4.57 3.94
C LEU A 53 5.78 3.73 4.94
N TRP A 54 4.49 3.97 5.09
CA TRP A 54 3.61 3.23 5.99
C TRP A 54 2.73 2.23 5.26
N VAL A 55 2.58 1.05 5.84
CA VAL A 55 1.66 0.02 5.34
C VAL A 55 0.44 -0.07 6.23
N ILE A 56 -0.73 0.00 5.60
CA ILE A 56 -2.04 -0.17 6.24
C ILE A 56 -2.24 -1.65 6.55
N ASP A 57 -2.78 -1.95 7.73
CA ASP A 57 -3.09 -3.28 8.22
C ASP A 57 -4.58 -3.39 8.57
N PRO A 58 -5.36 -4.24 7.88
CA PRO A 58 -6.79 -4.39 8.13
C PRO A 58 -7.14 -4.89 9.53
N PHE A 59 -6.18 -5.48 10.24
CA PHE A 59 -6.37 -5.98 11.61
C PHE A 59 -5.89 -4.99 12.67
N SER A 60 -5.33 -3.84 12.26
CA SER A 60 -4.95 -2.78 13.19
C SER A 60 -6.19 -2.19 13.87
N SER A 61 -6.08 -1.96 15.18
CA SER A 61 -7.11 -1.26 15.96
C SER A 61 -7.04 0.26 15.80
N SER A 62 -5.97 0.78 15.18
CA SER A 62 -5.79 2.21 14.94
C SER A 62 -6.41 2.61 13.61
N SER A 63 -7.28 3.61 13.64
CA SER A 63 -7.90 4.22 12.46
C SER A 63 -6.89 4.84 11.48
N ASP A 64 -5.69 5.17 11.96
CA ASP A 64 -4.66 5.80 11.13
C ASP A 64 -3.90 4.79 10.25
N LEU A 65 -4.00 3.49 10.57
CA LEU A 65 -3.27 2.41 9.90
C LEU A 65 -4.14 1.18 9.64
N ASN A 66 -5.46 1.33 9.62
CA ASN A 66 -6.41 0.28 9.24
C ASN A 66 -7.15 0.66 7.95
N ILE A 67 -8.16 -0.11 7.56
CA ILE A 67 -8.94 0.16 6.34
C ILE A 67 -9.64 1.53 6.38
N ASP A 68 -9.98 2.06 7.56
CA ASP A 68 -10.63 3.39 7.67
C ASP A 68 -9.76 4.49 7.05
N LYS A 69 -8.43 4.38 7.14
CA LYS A 69 -7.49 5.28 6.46
C LYS A 69 -7.64 5.22 4.94
N GLY A 70 -7.83 4.01 4.39
CA GLY A 70 -8.09 3.80 2.97
C GLY A 70 -9.48 4.30 2.56
N ASP A 71 -10.48 4.15 3.42
CA ASP A 71 -11.84 4.65 3.19
C ASP A 71 -11.86 6.17 3.09
N TYR A 72 -11.16 6.86 4.00
CA TYR A 72 -10.98 8.31 3.96
C TYR A 72 -10.40 8.80 2.61
N PHE A 73 -9.40 8.10 2.09
CA PHE A 73 -8.85 8.42 0.77
C PHE A 73 -9.89 8.23 -0.35
N ARG A 74 -10.60 7.10 -0.35
CA ARG A 74 -11.59 6.80 -1.40
C ARG A 74 -12.76 7.79 -1.39
N GLU A 75 -13.20 8.20 -0.21
CA GLU A 75 -14.22 9.24 -0.03
C GLU A 75 -13.73 10.59 -0.54
N SER A 76 -12.51 10.98 -0.17
CA SER A 76 -11.89 12.24 -0.62
C SER A 76 -11.70 12.26 -2.15
N TYR A 77 -11.24 11.16 -2.73
CA TYR A 77 -11.14 10.99 -4.19
C TYR A 77 -12.50 11.11 -4.88
N ALA A 78 -13.56 10.56 -4.30
CA ALA A 78 -14.91 10.64 -4.85
C ALA A 78 -15.46 12.08 -4.86
N VAL A 79 -15.16 12.87 -3.82
CA VAL A 79 -15.50 14.30 -3.76
C VAL A 79 -14.75 15.07 -4.85
N MET A 80 -13.43 14.87 -4.94
CA MET A 80 -12.61 15.53 -5.97
C MET A 80 -13.02 15.14 -7.39
N LYS A 81 -13.42 13.88 -7.61
CA LYS A 81 -13.99 13.42 -8.88
C LYS A 81 -15.30 14.13 -9.23
N ALA A 82 -16.16 14.40 -8.26
CA ALA A 82 -17.42 15.10 -8.51
C ALA A 82 -17.19 16.55 -8.94
N GLU A 83 -16.14 17.19 -8.41
CA GLU A 83 -15.78 18.58 -8.74
C GLU A 83 -14.91 18.68 -10.00
N PHE A 84 -13.95 17.77 -10.17
CA PHE A 84 -12.91 17.78 -11.22
C PHE A 84 -12.82 16.41 -11.93
N PRO A 85 -13.87 15.98 -12.67
CA PRO A 85 -13.96 14.63 -13.22
C PRO A 85 -12.88 14.30 -14.26
N SER A 86 -12.31 15.30 -14.93
CA SER A 86 -11.21 15.12 -15.90
C SER A 86 -9.88 14.80 -15.21
N ASP A 87 -9.63 15.40 -14.05
CA ASP A 87 -8.38 15.24 -13.30
C ASP A 87 -8.43 13.98 -12.41
N TYR A 88 -9.64 13.52 -12.06
CA TYR A 88 -9.89 12.33 -11.22
C TYR A 88 -10.72 11.28 -11.99
N PRO A 89 -10.14 10.63 -13.02
CA PRO A 89 -10.89 9.80 -13.97
C PRO A 89 -11.29 8.43 -13.43
N ARG A 90 -10.63 7.91 -12.39
CA ARG A 90 -10.81 6.52 -11.90
C ARG A 90 -12.21 6.31 -11.34
N PRO A 91 -12.85 5.15 -11.59
CA PRO A 91 -14.19 4.89 -11.07
C PRO A 91 -14.16 4.60 -9.56
N ALA A 92 -15.33 4.62 -8.92
CA ALA A 92 -15.46 4.17 -7.54
C ALA A 92 -15.41 2.63 -7.46
N TYR A 93 -14.82 2.11 -6.39
CA TYR A 93 -14.87 0.68 -6.07
C TYR A 93 -16.33 0.22 -5.91
N PRO A 94 -16.75 -0.96 -6.42
CA PRO A 94 -15.94 -2.09 -6.89
C PRO A 94 -15.66 -2.15 -8.40
N ALA A 95 -15.81 -1.05 -9.14
CA ALA A 95 -15.54 -1.08 -10.58
C ALA A 95 -14.06 -1.36 -10.88
N GLN A 96 -13.79 -2.09 -11.97
CA GLN A 96 -12.44 -2.25 -12.49
C GLN A 96 -11.79 -0.89 -12.77
N GLY A 97 -10.51 -0.77 -12.43
CA GLY A 97 -9.76 0.48 -12.52
C GLY A 97 -9.92 1.39 -11.30
N ALA A 98 -10.76 1.05 -10.32
CA ALA A 98 -10.87 1.80 -9.07
C ALA A 98 -9.60 1.68 -8.22
N PHE A 99 -9.40 2.67 -7.35
CA PHE A 99 -8.32 2.64 -6.38
C PHE A 99 -8.70 1.89 -5.11
N TRP A 100 -7.76 1.10 -4.61
CA TRP A 100 -7.79 0.54 -3.27
C TRP A 100 -6.49 0.85 -2.50
N PRO A 101 -6.51 1.75 -1.50
CA PRO A 101 -5.32 2.11 -0.74
C PRO A 101 -4.78 0.97 0.12
N TRP A 102 -3.45 0.91 0.24
CA TRP A 102 -2.77 -0.07 1.08
C TRP A 102 -1.55 0.50 1.83
N GLY A 103 -1.14 1.72 1.51
CA GLY A 103 -0.07 2.41 2.21
C GLY A 103 -0.06 3.89 1.90
N PHE A 104 0.83 4.62 2.55
CA PHE A 104 1.06 6.04 2.31
C PHE A 104 2.50 6.42 2.66
N THR A 105 2.94 7.58 2.21
CA THR A 105 4.24 8.16 2.56
C THR A 105 4.07 9.27 3.61
N GLU A 106 5.15 9.63 4.29
CA GLU A 106 5.21 10.82 5.17
C GLU A 106 4.93 12.13 4.42
N ASN A 107 5.12 12.15 3.10
CA ASN A 107 4.84 13.32 2.26
C ASN A 107 3.38 13.40 1.81
N GLY A 108 2.57 12.36 2.07
CA GLY A 108 1.13 12.36 1.79
C GLY A 108 0.72 11.64 0.51
N GLU A 109 1.66 11.10 -0.27
CA GLU A 109 1.31 10.22 -1.38
C GLU A 109 0.62 8.96 -0.85
N THR A 110 -0.42 8.52 -1.55
CA THR A 110 -1.11 7.28 -1.22
C THR A 110 -0.65 6.18 -2.17
N LEU A 111 -0.26 5.05 -1.60
CA LEU A 111 -0.02 3.83 -2.35
C LEU A 111 -1.34 3.07 -2.51
N VAL A 112 -1.72 2.85 -3.75
CA VAL A 112 -2.99 2.22 -4.11
C VAL A 112 -2.75 1.00 -4.98
N TRP A 113 -3.68 0.05 -4.94
CA TRP A 113 -3.86 -0.89 -6.03
C TRP A 113 -4.87 -0.33 -7.02
N ILE A 114 -4.64 -0.61 -8.30
CA ILE A 114 -5.64 -0.47 -9.34
C ILE A 114 -6.38 -1.80 -9.44
N VAL A 115 -7.63 -1.79 -8.99
CA VAL A 115 -8.48 -2.97 -8.93
C VAL A 115 -8.74 -3.52 -10.33
N ASN A 116 -8.63 -4.83 -10.45
CA ASN A 116 -8.91 -5.60 -11.66
C ASN A 116 -9.66 -6.90 -11.28
N ASP A 117 -9.92 -7.78 -12.24
CA ASP A 117 -10.70 -9.01 -12.03
C ASP A 117 -10.19 -9.88 -10.87
N GLU A 118 -8.92 -10.26 -10.93
CA GLU A 118 -8.31 -11.11 -9.90
C GLU A 118 -7.37 -10.31 -8.99
N PRO A 119 -7.48 -10.42 -7.66
CA PRO A 119 -6.64 -9.67 -6.71
C PRO A 119 -5.15 -9.75 -6.98
N ASP A 120 -4.65 -10.94 -7.30
CA ASP A 120 -3.22 -11.15 -7.58
C ASP A 120 -2.73 -10.50 -8.89
N SER A 121 -3.64 -9.96 -9.71
CA SER A 121 -3.33 -9.20 -10.93
C SER A 121 -3.35 -7.68 -10.73
N TRP A 122 -3.71 -7.21 -9.53
CA TRP A 122 -3.79 -5.79 -9.25
C TRP A 122 -2.41 -5.15 -9.29
N SER A 123 -2.31 -3.98 -9.93
CA SER A 123 -1.06 -3.24 -10.06
C SER A 123 -0.99 -2.13 -9.01
N VAL A 124 0.20 -1.91 -8.46
CA VAL A 124 0.45 -0.77 -7.57
C VAL A 124 0.50 0.53 -8.38
N ALA A 125 -0.02 1.61 -7.81
CA ALA A 125 0.26 2.97 -8.26
C ALA A 125 0.52 3.87 -7.05
N LEU A 126 1.29 4.93 -7.25
CA LEU A 126 1.37 6.06 -6.32
C LEU A 126 0.37 7.13 -6.77
N HIS A 127 -0.36 7.72 -5.84
CA HIS A 127 -1.26 8.85 -6.10
C HIS A 127 -0.78 10.10 -5.35
N SER A 128 -0.61 11.19 -6.08
CA SER A 128 -0.21 12.49 -5.56
C SER A 128 -1.28 13.08 -4.64
N VAL A 129 -0.84 13.86 -3.65
CA VAL A 129 -1.72 14.59 -2.73
C VAL A 129 -2.41 15.80 -3.38
N ASP A 130 -1.79 16.44 -4.37
CA ASP A 130 -2.19 17.79 -4.81
C ASP A 130 -2.87 17.87 -6.18
N GLN A 131 -2.52 16.98 -7.13
CA GLN A 131 -2.87 17.18 -8.56
C GLN A 131 -3.49 15.95 -9.23
N GLY A 132 -3.93 14.96 -8.46
CA GLY A 132 -4.50 13.73 -9.02
C GLY A 132 -3.53 12.89 -9.85
N GLU A 133 -2.26 13.30 -9.93
CA GLU A 133 -1.22 12.58 -10.67
C GLU A 133 -1.06 11.17 -10.11
N GLU A 134 -0.87 10.22 -11.02
CA GLU A 134 -0.61 8.82 -10.69
C GLU A 134 0.65 8.31 -11.38
N ASP A 135 1.41 7.47 -10.68
CA ASP A 135 2.53 6.73 -11.25
C ASP A 135 2.26 5.23 -11.15
N LEU A 136 1.93 4.62 -12.29
CA LEU A 136 1.54 3.22 -12.38
C LEU A 136 2.77 2.32 -12.47
N ILE A 137 2.86 1.39 -11.51
CA ILE A 137 3.94 0.41 -11.43
C ILE A 137 3.31 -0.98 -11.50
N ALA A 138 3.41 -1.61 -12.67
CA ALA A 138 2.75 -2.86 -13.00
C ALA A 138 3.36 -4.08 -12.26
N CYS A 139 3.17 -4.13 -10.95
CA CYS A 139 3.53 -5.24 -10.07
C CYS A 139 2.66 -5.28 -8.80
N GLY A 140 2.73 -6.40 -8.07
CA GLY A 140 2.10 -6.56 -6.75
C GLY A 140 2.80 -5.76 -5.64
N CYS A 141 2.22 -5.78 -4.43
CA CYS A 141 2.69 -5.02 -3.27
C CYS A 141 4.11 -5.42 -2.84
N VAL A 142 4.36 -6.72 -2.65
CA VAL A 142 5.66 -7.21 -2.16
C VAL A 142 6.74 -7.04 -3.23
N GLU A 143 6.38 -7.19 -4.50
CA GLU A 143 7.28 -6.91 -5.62
C GLU A 143 7.64 -5.44 -5.69
N PHE A 144 6.66 -4.55 -5.57
CA PHE A 144 6.87 -3.10 -5.49
C PHE A 144 7.86 -2.76 -4.38
N LEU A 145 7.64 -3.26 -3.15
CA LEU A 145 8.55 -3.00 -2.02
C LEU A 145 9.96 -3.54 -2.29
N CYS A 146 10.12 -4.72 -2.90
CA CYS A 146 11.44 -5.24 -3.26
C CYS A 146 12.17 -4.34 -4.28
N LYS A 147 11.47 -3.91 -5.34
CA LYS A 147 12.03 -3.05 -6.38
C LYS A 147 12.36 -1.66 -5.82
N LEU A 148 11.48 -1.11 -4.99
CA LEU A 148 11.64 0.17 -4.31
C LEU A 148 12.89 0.18 -3.43
N LEU A 149 13.03 -0.83 -2.56
CA LEU A 149 14.19 -0.97 -1.67
C LEU A 149 15.49 -1.30 -2.40
N ARG A 150 15.44 -1.69 -3.68
CA ARG A 150 16.63 -1.85 -4.53
C ARG A 150 16.92 -0.62 -5.37
N SER A 151 16.14 0.45 -5.21
CA SER A 151 16.20 1.65 -6.05
C SER A 151 15.98 1.34 -7.54
N GLU A 152 15.16 0.33 -7.84
CA GLU A 152 14.76 -0.06 -9.21
C GLU A 152 13.49 0.65 -9.68
N ILE A 153 12.84 1.43 -8.80
CA ILE A 153 11.69 2.26 -9.10
C ILE A 153 12.14 3.72 -9.12
N HIS A 154 11.88 4.40 -10.23
CA HIS A 154 12.07 5.84 -10.37
C HIS A 154 10.70 6.49 -10.57
N SER A 155 10.21 7.14 -9.52
CA SER A 155 8.95 7.89 -9.56
C SER A 155 9.22 9.35 -9.25
N ARG A 156 8.49 10.26 -9.92
CA ARG A 156 8.53 11.69 -9.58
C ARG A 156 7.78 12.02 -8.29
N LEU A 157 6.92 11.10 -7.84
CA LEU A 157 6.14 11.23 -6.62
C LEU A 157 6.91 10.76 -5.38
N LEU A 158 8.12 10.22 -5.56
CA LEU A 158 9.00 9.81 -4.46
C LEU A 158 10.23 10.71 -4.41
N PRO A 159 10.75 11.04 -3.22
CA PRO A 159 12.02 11.74 -3.08
C PRO A 159 13.17 10.97 -3.75
N GLU A 160 14.11 11.69 -4.37
CA GLU A 160 15.29 11.07 -5.01
C GLU A 160 16.20 10.33 -4.03
N ASP A 161 16.16 10.71 -2.76
CA ASP A 161 16.94 10.13 -1.66
C ASP A 161 16.20 9.01 -0.91
N PHE A 162 15.01 8.61 -1.37
CA PHE A 162 14.28 7.45 -0.87
C PHE A 162 14.42 6.24 -1.81
N PRO A 163 14.72 5.03 -1.29
CA PRO A 163 15.00 4.72 0.10
C PRO A 163 16.36 5.28 0.54
N SER A 164 16.53 5.52 1.84
CA SER A 164 17.73 6.15 2.39
C SER A 164 18.99 5.39 1.97
N GLY A 165 19.98 6.08 1.42
CA GLY A 165 21.22 5.48 0.88
C GLY A 165 22.13 4.79 1.92
N GLY A 166 21.66 4.57 3.14
CA GLY A 166 22.43 4.14 4.32
C GLY A 166 22.81 2.66 4.39
N GLY A 167 22.42 1.85 3.40
CA GLY A 167 22.84 0.46 3.27
C GLY A 167 21.83 -0.55 3.83
N SER A 168 21.39 -1.46 2.95
CA SER A 168 20.59 -2.63 3.31
C SER A 168 21.27 -3.45 4.41
N PRO A 169 20.53 -3.96 5.41
CA PRO A 169 19.06 -3.94 5.49
C PRO A 169 18.46 -2.61 5.94
N TYR A 170 17.33 -2.25 5.31
CA TYR A 170 16.47 -1.14 5.70
C TYR A 170 15.73 -1.43 7.00
N ARG A 171 15.26 -0.36 7.65
CA ARG A 171 14.58 -0.44 8.94
C ARG A 171 13.08 -0.60 8.77
N PHE A 172 12.49 -1.57 9.47
CA PHE A 172 11.04 -1.63 9.68
C PHE A 172 10.73 -1.29 11.14
N VAL A 173 9.80 -0.37 11.37
CA VAL A 173 9.30 0.00 12.70
C VAL A 173 7.83 -0.44 12.80
N PRO A 174 7.53 -1.52 13.53
CA PRO A 174 6.15 -1.96 13.72
C PRO A 174 5.32 -0.89 14.42
N PHE A 175 4.10 -0.71 13.97
CA PHE A 175 3.10 0.03 14.71
C PHE A 175 2.53 -0.86 15.83
N LYS A 176 2.37 -0.32 17.03
CA LYS A 176 1.94 -1.07 18.23
C LYS A 176 0.50 -0.76 18.60
#